data_AF-A0A950H1V0-F1
#
_entry.id   AF-A0A950H1V0-F1
#
_cell.length_a   1.000
_cell.length_b   1.000
_cell.length_c   1.000
_cell.angle_alpha   90.00
_cell.angle_beta   90.00
_cell.angle_gamma   90.00
#
_symmetry.space_group_name_H-M   'P 1'
#
loop_
_entity.id
_entity.type
_entity.pdbx_description
1 polymer ?
#
loop_
_entity_poly.entity_id
_entity_poly.type
_entity_poly.pdbx_seq_one_letter_code
_entity_poly.pdbx_strand_id
1 'polypeptide(L)'
;MKRAKIEEQNRYLLRQQRDFRRAADIVTDALIPFEEVEAVAVIGSVAKSLWKEVPRFSAFRRAEIEVWHECMDLDLAVWISSQHRLGALRRARAAALRDAFESGEGPGTAAHQVDIYLIEPGTDAYLGRLCNFNECPKGKPQCLTPGCGAVAFNKVVPDFVPHADLLASASYATLYRRAVGRLRSALELPQTVE
;
A
#
# COMPACT_ATOMS: atom_id res chain seq x y z
N MET A 1 -3.29 6.81 32.29
CA MET A 1 -2.24 7.23 31.32
C MET A 1 -2.24 8.75 31.21
N LYS A 2 -1.10 9.43 31.03
CA LYS A 2 -1.09 10.90 30.91
C LYS A 2 -1.68 11.34 29.56
N ARG A 3 -2.54 12.35 29.56
CA ARG A 3 -3.19 12.94 28.37
C ARG A 3 -2.20 13.27 27.25
N ALA A 4 -1.05 13.86 27.59
CA ALA A 4 0.01 14.17 26.64
C ALA A 4 0.51 12.97 25.82
N LYS A 5 0.55 11.76 26.42
CA LYS A 5 0.97 10.53 25.73
C LYS A 5 -0.07 10.04 24.72
N ILE A 6 -1.35 10.26 25.01
CA ILE A 6 -2.46 9.95 24.10
C ILE A 6 -2.45 10.91 22.90
N GLU A 7 -2.23 12.20 23.16
CA GLU A 7 -2.11 13.22 22.13
C GLU A 7 -0.86 13.02 21.26
N GLU A 8 0.26 12.61 21.84
CA GLU A 8 1.47 12.22 21.10
C GLU A 8 1.22 11.01 20.18
N GLN A 9 0.58 9.96 20.70
CA GLN A 9 0.23 8.78 19.90
C GLN A 9 -0.72 9.15 18.75
N ASN A 10 -1.76 9.94 19.02
CA ASN A 10 -2.68 10.39 17.99
C ASN A 10 -1.97 11.23 16.91
N ARG A 11 -1.06 12.12 17.29
CA ARG A 11 -0.26 12.90 16.33
C ARG A 11 0.67 12.01 15.51
N TYR A 12 1.24 10.96 16.10
CA TYR A 12 2.04 9.98 15.37
C TYR A 12 1.22 9.25 14.30
N LEU A 13 0.04 8.74 14.67
CA LEU A 13 -0.83 7.97 13.76
C LEU A 13 -1.36 8.82 12.59
N LEU A 14 -1.72 10.08 12.86
CA LEU A 14 -2.09 11.04 11.82
C LEU A 14 -0.93 11.29 10.84
N ARG A 15 0.30 11.48 11.36
CA ARG A 15 1.48 11.64 10.51
C ARG A 15 1.78 10.39 9.71
N GLN A 16 1.70 9.21 10.32
CA GLN A 16 1.96 7.93 9.67
C GLN A 16 1.03 7.69 8.48
N GLN A 17 -0.29 7.91 8.65
CA GLN A 17 -1.22 7.77 7.52
C GLN A 17 -0.90 8.78 6.41
N ARG A 18 -0.61 10.04 6.77
CA ARG A 18 -0.23 11.08 5.81
C ARG A 18 1.05 10.70 5.05
N ASP A 19 2.03 10.13 5.73
CA ASP A 19 3.29 9.67 5.14
C ASP A 19 3.02 8.51 4.16
N PHE A 20 2.20 7.53 4.52
CA PHE A 20 1.80 6.48 3.58
C PHE A 20 1.03 7.01 2.36
N ARG A 21 0.15 8.01 2.55
CA ARG A 21 -0.54 8.64 1.42
C ARG A 21 0.43 9.38 0.50
N ARG A 22 1.44 10.07 1.04
CA ARG A 22 2.52 10.63 0.21
C ARG A 22 3.30 9.56 -0.53
N ALA A 23 3.64 8.47 0.13
CA ALA A 23 4.30 7.33 -0.50
C ALA A 23 3.45 6.73 -1.63
N ALA A 24 2.13 6.69 -1.49
CA ALA A 24 1.21 6.23 -2.54
C ALA A 24 1.28 7.11 -3.78
N ASP A 25 1.35 8.43 -3.62
CA ASP A 25 1.49 9.36 -4.74
C ASP A 25 2.82 9.16 -5.49
N ILE A 26 3.92 9.12 -4.75
CA ILE A 26 5.28 8.90 -5.27
C ILE A 26 5.37 7.58 -6.03
N VAL A 27 4.85 6.50 -5.44
CA VAL A 27 4.87 5.19 -6.08
C VAL A 27 3.99 5.21 -7.32
N THR A 28 2.79 5.78 -7.25
CA THR A 28 1.90 5.87 -8.42
C THR A 28 2.59 6.59 -9.58
N ASP A 29 3.23 7.73 -9.33
CA ASP A 29 3.93 8.49 -10.39
C ASP A 29 5.10 7.70 -10.99
N ALA A 30 5.75 6.84 -10.21
CA ALA A 30 6.79 5.94 -10.69
C ALA A 30 6.25 4.75 -11.52
N LEU A 31 4.98 4.37 -11.34
CA LEU A 31 4.35 3.26 -12.06
C LEU A 31 3.64 3.71 -13.34
N ILE A 32 3.13 4.95 -13.42
CA ILE A 32 2.43 5.51 -14.59
C ILE A 32 3.18 5.31 -15.93
N PRO A 33 4.52 5.44 -16.01
CA PRO A 33 5.25 5.28 -17.26
C PRO A 33 5.20 3.87 -17.87
N PHE A 34 4.82 2.85 -17.09
CA PHE A 34 4.72 1.46 -17.55
C PHE A 34 3.41 1.26 -18.31
N GLU A 35 3.47 0.82 -19.56
CA GLU A 35 2.28 0.71 -20.44
C GLU A 35 1.26 -0.35 -19.98
N GLU A 36 1.71 -1.32 -19.19
CA GLU A 36 0.86 -2.37 -18.65
C GLU A 36 0.03 -1.92 -17.44
N VAL A 37 0.32 -0.76 -16.84
CA VAL A 37 -0.39 -0.25 -15.65
C VAL A 37 -1.68 0.45 -16.08
N GLU A 38 -2.83 -0.18 -15.89
CA GLU A 38 -4.13 0.38 -16.32
C GLU A 38 -4.74 1.31 -15.28
N ALA A 39 -4.57 1.00 -13.99
CA ALA A 39 -5.05 1.82 -12.89
C ALA A 39 -4.25 1.57 -11.62
N VAL A 40 -4.22 2.57 -10.73
CA VAL A 40 -3.64 2.46 -9.39
C VAL A 40 -4.62 3.03 -8.38
N ALA A 41 -4.91 2.28 -7.32
CA ALA A 41 -5.74 2.72 -6.21
C ALA A 41 -5.09 2.40 -4.86
N VAL A 42 -5.35 3.26 -3.86
CA VAL A 42 -5.03 2.95 -2.46
C VAL A 42 -6.13 2.03 -1.92
N ILE A 43 -5.71 0.93 -1.29
CA ILE A 43 -6.60 0.01 -0.58
C ILE A 43 -6.16 -0.14 0.88
N GLY A 44 -6.79 -1.04 1.62
CA GLY A 44 -6.45 -1.29 3.02
C GLY A 44 -6.78 -0.12 3.95
N SER A 45 -6.07 -0.03 5.09
CA SER A 45 -6.34 0.96 6.13
C SER A 45 -6.02 2.39 5.70
N VAL A 46 -4.97 2.59 4.89
CA VAL A 46 -4.51 3.92 4.45
C VAL A 46 -5.56 4.63 3.59
N ALA A 47 -6.39 3.88 2.85
CA ALA A 47 -7.47 4.41 2.05
C ALA A 47 -8.65 4.95 2.88
N LYS A 48 -8.83 4.48 4.11
CA LYS A 48 -9.99 4.82 4.95
C LYS A 48 -9.73 6.09 5.77
N SER A 49 -10.81 6.79 6.13
CA SER A 49 -10.73 7.79 7.20
C SER A 49 -10.25 7.13 8.49
N LEU A 50 -9.44 7.85 9.27
CA LEU A 50 -9.14 7.43 10.63
C LEU A 50 -10.42 7.46 11.48
N TRP A 51 -10.60 6.43 12.31
CA TRP A 51 -11.62 6.35 13.36
C TRP A 51 -10.93 6.03 14.69
N LYS A 52 -11.60 6.32 15.80
CA LYS A 52 -11.10 6.00 17.13
C LYS A 52 -11.33 4.52 17.45
N GLU A 53 -10.29 3.83 17.89
CA GLU A 53 -10.37 2.45 18.35
C GLU A 53 -9.44 2.22 19.54
N VAL A 54 -9.76 1.21 20.35
CA VAL A 54 -8.83 0.69 21.34
C VAL A 54 -7.75 -0.10 20.60
N PRO A 55 -6.49 0.36 20.61
CA PRO A 55 -5.45 -0.20 19.75
C PRO A 55 -5.02 -1.59 20.25
N ARG A 56 -4.37 -2.36 19.37
CA ARG A 56 -3.94 -3.74 19.70
C ARG A 56 -2.79 -3.79 20.71
N PHE A 57 -2.01 -2.71 20.88
CA PHE A 57 -0.84 -2.68 21.76
C PHE A 57 -1.19 -2.49 23.26
N SER A 58 -0.44 -3.21 24.10
CA SER A 58 -0.83 -3.53 25.48
C SER A 58 -1.04 -2.33 26.40
N ALA A 59 -0.30 -1.24 26.23
CA ALA A 59 -0.35 -0.11 27.17
C ALA A 59 -1.68 0.66 27.10
N PHE A 60 -2.24 0.86 25.91
CA PHE A 60 -3.49 1.60 25.70
C PHE A 60 -4.70 0.67 25.78
N ARG A 61 -4.57 -0.56 25.28
CA ARG A 61 -5.58 -1.61 25.43
C ARG A 61 -5.95 -1.87 26.89
N ARG A 62 -4.96 -2.01 27.78
CA ARG A 62 -5.19 -2.23 29.22
C ARG A 62 -5.89 -1.07 29.91
N ALA A 63 -5.83 0.12 29.32
CA ALA A 63 -6.45 1.32 29.85
C ALA A 63 -7.75 1.68 29.12
N GLU A 64 -8.19 0.87 28.15
CA GLU A 64 -9.37 1.12 27.30
C GLU A 64 -9.35 2.52 26.65
N ILE A 65 -8.15 3.01 26.34
CA ILE A 65 -7.98 4.35 25.74
C ILE A 65 -8.04 4.22 24.23
N GLU A 66 -8.96 4.97 23.64
CA GLU A 66 -9.08 5.09 22.21
C GLU A 66 -8.01 6.03 21.62
N VAL A 67 -7.38 5.57 20.55
CA VAL A 67 -6.51 6.37 19.67
C VAL A 67 -6.98 6.18 18.24
N TRP A 68 -6.41 6.91 17.29
CA TRP A 68 -6.70 6.63 15.87
C TRP A 68 -6.31 5.18 15.52
N HIS A 69 -7.01 4.55 14.59
CA HIS A 69 -6.60 3.22 14.10
C HIS A 69 -5.19 3.28 13.49
N GLU A 70 -4.46 2.18 13.57
CA GLU A 70 -3.10 2.08 13.07
C GLU A 70 -3.07 1.69 11.59
N CYS A 71 -2.28 2.40 10.80
CA CYS A 71 -1.89 1.98 9.45
C CYS A 71 -0.46 1.41 9.54
N MET A 72 -0.27 0.12 9.28
CA MET A 72 1.04 -0.53 9.40
C MET A 72 1.84 -0.52 8.09
N ASP A 73 1.12 -0.63 6.98
CA ASP A 73 1.61 -0.71 5.62
C ASP A 73 0.71 0.09 4.68
N LEU A 74 1.23 0.35 3.48
CA LEU A 74 0.51 0.90 2.35
C LEU A 74 0.16 -0.23 1.39
N ASP A 75 -1.13 -0.52 1.28
CA ASP A 75 -1.64 -1.42 0.26
C ASP A 75 -2.07 -0.64 -1.00
N LEU A 76 -1.56 -1.03 -2.16
CA LEU A 76 -1.97 -0.52 -3.46
C LEU A 76 -2.57 -1.63 -4.30
N ALA A 77 -3.73 -1.38 -4.92
CA ALA A 77 -4.24 -2.20 -6.01
C ALA A 77 -3.75 -1.62 -7.33
N VAL A 78 -3.09 -2.45 -8.14
CA VAL A 78 -2.59 -2.08 -9.46
C VAL A 78 -3.22 -3.01 -10.49
N TRP A 79 -4.08 -2.45 -11.33
CA TRP A 79 -4.64 -3.15 -12.47
C TRP A 79 -3.60 -3.22 -13.56
N ILE A 80 -3.25 -4.43 -13.99
CA ILE A 80 -2.11 -4.66 -14.88
C ILE A 80 -2.47 -5.58 -16.04
N SER A 81 -2.31 -5.10 -17.27
CA SER A 81 -2.64 -5.86 -18.49
C SER A 81 -1.57 -6.89 -18.86
N SER A 82 -0.36 -6.80 -18.28
CA SER A 82 0.73 -7.76 -18.49
C SER A 82 1.70 -7.82 -17.31
N GLN A 83 2.19 -9.01 -16.95
CA GLN A 83 3.09 -9.21 -15.81
C GLN A 83 4.57 -9.37 -16.19
N HIS A 84 4.96 -9.06 -17.43
CA HIS A 84 6.33 -9.32 -17.91
C HIS A 84 7.40 -8.41 -17.30
N ARG A 85 7.06 -7.20 -16.82
CA ARG A 85 8.02 -6.25 -16.19
C ARG A 85 7.83 -6.04 -14.69
N LEU A 86 7.26 -6.99 -13.96
CA LEU A 86 7.11 -6.88 -12.50
C LEU A 86 8.44 -6.54 -11.79
N GLY A 87 9.55 -7.12 -12.23
CA GLY A 87 10.88 -6.77 -11.69
C GLY A 87 11.28 -5.30 -11.90
N ALA A 88 10.84 -4.67 -12.99
CA ALA A 88 11.08 -3.26 -13.26
C ALA A 88 10.13 -2.36 -12.44
N LEU A 89 8.85 -2.70 -12.34
CA LEU A 89 7.88 -2.02 -11.46
C LEU A 89 8.37 -2.02 -10.00
N ARG A 90 8.88 -3.15 -9.51
CA ARG A 90 9.48 -3.27 -8.18
C ARG A 90 10.66 -2.30 -7.98
N ARG A 91 11.55 -2.21 -8.96
CA ARG A 91 12.70 -1.29 -8.91
C ARG A 91 12.25 0.16 -8.96
N ALA A 92 11.29 0.50 -9.81
CA ALA A 92 10.73 1.85 -9.92
C ALA A 92 10.15 2.32 -8.58
N ARG A 93 9.31 1.50 -7.94
CA ARG A 93 8.78 1.77 -6.59
C ARG A 93 9.91 2.02 -5.58
N ALA A 94 10.91 1.14 -5.53
CA ALA A 94 11.98 1.23 -4.55
C ALA A 94 12.89 2.45 -4.77
N ALA A 95 13.21 2.75 -6.03
CA ALA A 95 13.98 3.92 -6.41
C ALA A 95 13.22 5.21 -6.07
N ALA A 96 11.96 5.33 -6.48
CA ALA A 96 11.17 6.53 -6.24
C ALA A 96 11.02 6.88 -4.76
N LEU A 97 10.78 5.89 -3.90
CA LEU A 97 10.70 6.11 -2.45
C LEU A 97 12.05 6.55 -1.86
N ARG A 98 13.14 5.91 -2.27
CA ARG A 98 14.49 6.27 -1.81
C ARG A 98 14.85 7.68 -2.27
N ASP A 99 14.68 7.97 -3.55
CA ASP A 99 15.09 9.23 -4.16
C ASP A 99 14.28 10.40 -3.55
N ALA A 100 12.98 10.20 -3.30
CA ALA A 100 12.15 11.20 -2.60
C ALA A 100 12.57 11.40 -1.14
N PHE A 101 12.97 10.33 -0.43
CA PHE A 101 13.48 10.47 0.93
C PHE A 101 14.83 11.20 0.97
N GLU A 102 15.74 10.86 0.06
CA GLU A 102 17.06 11.48 -0.06
C GLU A 102 17.00 12.96 -0.47
N SER A 103 15.99 13.35 -1.27
CA SER A 103 15.74 14.77 -1.61
C SER A 103 15.04 15.57 -0.50
N GLY A 104 14.52 14.90 0.55
CA GLY A 104 13.74 15.51 1.61
C GLY A 104 12.28 15.84 1.25
N GLU A 105 11.83 15.43 0.06
CA GLU A 105 10.47 15.68 -0.44
C GLU A 105 9.49 14.55 -0.06
N GLY A 106 10.03 13.36 0.23
CA GLY A 106 9.29 12.14 0.52
C GLY A 106 9.35 11.68 1.99
N PRO A 107 8.41 10.82 2.40
CA PRO A 107 8.40 10.22 3.74
C PRO A 107 9.50 9.15 3.88
N GLY A 108 9.84 8.78 5.11
CA GLY A 108 10.72 7.64 5.42
C GLY A 108 10.09 6.27 5.19
N THR A 109 9.14 6.13 4.26
CA THR A 109 8.45 4.88 3.97
C THR A 109 9.37 3.92 3.21
N ALA A 110 9.66 2.76 3.81
CA ALA A 110 10.50 1.77 3.16
C ALA A 110 9.70 0.98 2.10
N ALA A 111 10.37 0.54 1.03
CA ALA A 111 9.72 -0.18 -0.06
C ALA A 111 9.03 -1.50 0.35
N HIS A 112 9.41 -2.11 1.47
CA HIS A 112 8.77 -3.32 2.00
C HIS A 112 7.50 -3.03 2.81
N GLN A 113 7.23 -1.76 3.13
CA GLN A 113 5.97 -1.30 3.74
C GLN A 113 4.93 -0.96 2.66
N VAL A 114 5.26 -1.14 1.38
CA VAL A 114 4.34 -0.89 0.26
C VAL A 114 4.05 -2.20 -0.45
N ASP A 115 2.86 -2.74 -0.20
CA ASP A 115 2.38 -3.96 -0.81
C ASP A 115 1.51 -3.64 -2.03
N ILE A 116 1.92 -4.15 -3.19
CA ILE A 116 1.20 -3.96 -4.45
C ILE A 116 0.48 -5.26 -4.82
N TYR A 117 -0.84 -5.20 -4.84
CA TYR A 117 -1.74 -6.27 -5.27
C TYR A 117 -1.93 -6.12 -6.78
N LEU A 118 -1.67 -7.19 -7.51
CA LEU A 118 -1.81 -7.25 -8.95
C LEU A 118 -3.23 -7.70 -9.28
N ILE A 119 -3.96 -6.88 -10.02
CA ILE A 119 -5.36 -7.10 -10.35
C ILE A 119 -5.53 -7.18 -11.87
N GLU A 120 -6.36 -8.10 -12.34
CA GLU A 120 -6.69 -8.22 -13.76
C GLU A 120 -7.67 -7.09 -14.17
N PRO A 121 -7.35 -6.32 -15.22
CA PRO A 121 -8.28 -5.33 -15.80
C PRO A 121 -9.60 -5.96 -16.27
N GLY A 122 -10.72 -5.36 -15.87
CA GLY A 122 -12.06 -5.73 -16.35
C GLY A 122 -12.76 -6.82 -15.55
N THR A 123 -12.04 -7.72 -14.90
CA THR A 123 -12.60 -8.80 -14.06
C THR A 123 -12.39 -8.59 -12.57
N ASP A 124 -11.45 -7.69 -12.20
CA ASP A 124 -10.99 -7.49 -10.82
C ASP A 124 -10.39 -8.75 -10.17
N ALA A 125 -10.01 -9.74 -10.99
CA ALA A 125 -9.41 -10.97 -10.48
C ALA A 125 -8.04 -10.69 -9.85
N TYR A 126 -7.81 -11.25 -8.66
CA TYR A 126 -6.52 -11.16 -7.98
C TYR A 126 -5.50 -12.07 -8.67
N LEU A 127 -4.41 -11.47 -9.18
CA LEU A 127 -3.34 -12.15 -9.89
C LEU A 127 -2.16 -12.53 -9.00
N GLY A 128 -2.05 -11.93 -7.81
CA GLY A 128 -0.95 -12.12 -6.87
C GLY A 128 -0.43 -10.80 -6.29
N ARG A 129 0.74 -10.85 -5.64
CA ARG A 129 1.36 -9.66 -5.02
C ARG A 129 2.73 -9.40 -5.63
N LEU A 130 3.08 -8.15 -5.89
CA LEU A 130 4.42 -7.79 -6.33
C LEU A 130 5.44 -8.14 -5.24
N CYS A 131 6.47 -8.92 -5.58
CA CYS A 131 7.45 -9.38 -4.62
C CYS A 131 8.40 -8.25 -4.17
N ASN A 132 8.67 -8.19 -2.86
CA ASN A 132 9.60 -7.22 -2.26
C ASN A 132 11.07 -7.63 -2.38
N PHE A 133 11.37 -8.89 -2.70
CA PHE A 133 12.74 -9.36 -2.85
C PHE A 133 13.40 -8.85 -4.13
N ASN A 134 14.72 -8.69 -4.10
CA ASN A 134 15.49 -8.18 -5.23
C ASN A 134 15.81 -9.23 -6.31
N GLU A 135 15.40 -10.47 -6.09
CA GLU A 135 15.70 -11.65 -6.90
C GLU A 135 14.52 -12.62 -6.79
N CYS A 136 14.20 -13.32 -7.88
CA CYS A 136 13.08 -14.25 -7.94
C CYS A 136 13.51 -15.54 -8.68
N PRO A 137 13.53 -16.70 -7.99
CA PRO A 137 13.27 -16.88 -6.55
C PRO A 137 14.43 -16.38 -5.68
N LYS A 138 14.15 -15.93 -4.44
CA LYS A 138 15.19 -15.52 -3.47
C LYS A 138 15.74 -16.68 -2.63
N GLY A 139 15.13 -17.87 -2.72
CA GLY A 139 15.44 -19.02 -1.86
C GLY A 139 15.00 -18.84 -0.40
N LYS A 140 14.08 -17.90 -0.12
CA LYS A 140 13.50 -17.73 1.22
C LYS A 140 12.29 -18.67 1.38
N PRO A 141 11.89 -19.05 2.61
CA PRO A 141 10.75 -19.93 2.84
C PRO A 141 9.47 -19.47 2.14
N GLN A 142 9.23 -18.15 2.03
CA GLN A 142 8.07 -17.60 1.34
C GLN A 142 8.06 -17.93 -0.18
N CYS A 143 9.23 -18.15 -0.78
CA CYS A 143 9.36 -18.53 -2.19
C CYS A 143 9.03 -20.00 -2.45
N LEU A 144 8.93 -20.84 -1.42
CA LEU A 144 8.61 -22.28 -1.55
C LEU A 144 7.11 -22.53 -1.75
N THR A 145 6.28 -21.48 -1.64
CA THR A 145 4.85 -21.55 -1.91
C THR A 145 4.60 -22.01 -3.35
N PRO A 146 3.79 -23.06 -3.57
CA PRO A 146 3.49 -23.54 -4.92
C PRO A 146 3.02 -22.40 -5.85
N GLY A 147 3.57 -22.34 -7.05
CA GLY A 147 3.26 -21.29 -8.04
C GLY A 147 3.94 -19.93 -7.79
N CYS A 148 4.59 -19.71 -6.65
CA CYS A 148 5.33 -18.47 -6.41
C CYS A 148 6.47 -18.31 -7.41
N GLY A 149 6.52 -17.14 -8.07
CA GLY A 149 7.54 -16.86 -9.07
C GLY A 149 7.36 -17.58 -10.41
N ALA A 150 6.25 -18.32 -10.62
CA ALA A 150 5.91 -18.88 -11.93
C ALA A 150 5.87 -17.77 -13.00
N VAL A 151 5.36 -16.60 -12.62
CA VAL A 151 5.71 -15.33 -13.25
C VAL A 151 6.74 -14.63 -12.36
N ALA A 152 7.89 -14.25 -12.93
CA ALA A 152 8.97 -13.64 -12.17
C ALA A 152 8.49 -12.39 -11.40
N PHE A 153 8.80 -12.33 -10.10
CA PHE A 153 8.36 -11.30 -9.15
C PHE A 153 6.84 -11.24 -8.86
N ASN A 154 6.04 -12.16 -9.37
CA ASN A 154 4.69 -12.41 -8.83
C ASN A 154 4.79 -13.37 -7.64
N LYS A 155 4.51 -12.85 -6.45
CA LYS A 155 4.51 -13.59 -5.19
C LYS A 155 3.12 -14.18 -4.93
N VAL A 156 3.08 -15.48 -4.69
CA VAL A 156 1.94 -16.12 -4.04
C VAL A 156 2.10 -15.96 -2.53
N VAL A 157 1.06 -15.45 -1.86
CA VAL A 157 1.02 -15.37 -0.40
C VAL A 157 0.26 -16.60 0.11
N PRO A 158 0.91 -17.49 0.89
CA PRO A 158 0.24 -18.67 1.45
C PRO A 158 -1.06 -18.29 2.16
N ASP A 159 -2.10 -19.08 1.93
CA ASP A 159 -3.42 -18.98 2.56
C ASP A 159 -4.14 -17.64 2.40
N PHE A 160 -3.62 -16.74 1.55
CA PHE A 160 -4.27 -15.48 1.25
C PHE A 160 -5.41 -15.70 0.26
N VAL A 161 -6.62 -15.39 0.71
CA VAL A 161 -7.80 -15.29 -0.14
C VAL A 161 -8.26 -13.83 -0.08
N PRO A 162 -8.38 -13.13 -1.22
CA PRO A 162 -8.87 -11.77 -1.22
C PRO A 162 -10.31 -11.75 -0.69
N HIS A 163 -10.55 -10.95 0.35
CA HIS A 163 -11.90 -10.70 0.81
C HIS A 163 -12.71 -9.98 -0.27
N ALA A 164 -14.03 -10.17 -0.27
CA ALA A 164 -14.93 -9.56 -1.25
C ALA A 164 -14.86 -8.02 -1.27
N ASP A 165 -14.45 -7.41 -0.17
CA ASP A 165 -14.31 -5.97 0.01
C ASP A 165 -12.88 -5.44 -0.19
N LEU A 166 -11.92 -6.28 -0.62
CA LEU A 166 -10.52 -5.88 -0.83
C LEU A 166 -10.40 -4.60 -1.68
N LEU A 167 -11.23 -4.50 -2.71
CA LEU A 167 -11.24 -3.39 -3.67
C LEU A 167 -12.33 -2.36 -3.38
N ALA A 168 -13.06 -2.47 -2.25
CA ALA A 168 -14.18 -1.57 -1.95
C ALA A 168 -13.76 -0.09 -1.97
N SER A 169 -12.55 0.21 -1.47
CA SER A 169 -12.02 1.57 -1.45
C SER A 169 -11.59 2.08 -2.82
N ALA A 170 -11.36 1.21 -3.81
CA ALA A 170 -10.94 1.63 -5.14
C ALA A 170 -11.97 2.56 -5.81
N SER A 171 -13.25 2.42 -5.46
CA SER A 171 -14.34 3.29 -5.90
C SER A 171 -14.10 4.78 -5.63
N TYR A 172 -13.42 5.13 -4.52
CA TYR A 172 -13.14 6.51 -4.12
C TYR A 172 -11.63 6.83 -3.96
N ALA A 173 -10.77 5.81 -3.94
CA ALA A 173 -9.33 5.94 -3.71
C ALA A 173 -8.46 5.54 -4.92
N THR A 174 -9.05 5.50 -6.13
CA THR A 174 -8.27 5.40 -7.37
C THR A 174 -7.51 6.70 -7.61
N LEU A 175 -6.18 6.59 -7.76
CA LEU A 175 -5.26 7.71 -7.98
C LEU A 175 -4.97 7.95 -9.46
N TYR A 176 -5.01 6.91 -10.27
CA TYR A 176 -4.66 6.94 -11.69
C TYR A 176 -5.51 5.94 -12.49
N ARG A 177 -5.88 6.33 -13.72
CA ARG A 177 -6.41 5.44 -14.76
C ARG A 177 -5.80 5.81 -16.10
N ARG A 178 -5.28 4.85 -16.86
CA ARG A 178 -4.59 5.09 -18.14
C ARG A 178 -5.36 5.97 -19.12
N ALA A 179 -6.64 5.68 -19.31
CA ALA A 179 -7.48 6.42 -20.25
C ALA A 179 -7.75 7.88 -19.85
N VAL A 180 -7.51 8.26 -18.58
CA VAL A 180 -7.83 9.58 -18.03
C VAL A 180 -6.59 10.34 -17.55
N GLY A 181 -5.56 9.62 -17.11
CA GLY A 181 -4.40 10.16 -16.42
C GLY A 181 -4.56 10.13 -14.89
N ARG A 182 -3.86 11.05 -14.23
CA ARG A 182 -3.90 11.22 -12.77
C ARG A 182 -5.29 11.74 -12.36
N LEU A 183 -5.96 11.05 -11.44
CA LEU A 183 -7.30 11.41 -10.96
C LEU A 183 -7.26 12.27 -9.70
N ARG A 184 -6.33 11.99 -8.79
CA ARG A 184 -6.19 12.65 -7.49
C ARG A 184 -4.88 12.34 -6.79
N SER A 185 -4.58 13.11 -5.75
CA SER A 185 -3.58 12.75 -4.75
C SER A 185 -4.21 11.88 -3.65
N ALA A 186 -3.45 10.94 -3.09
CA ALA A 186 -3.87 10.18 -1.93
C ALA A 186 -4.02 11.05 -0.67
N LEU A 187 -3.41 12.25 -0.64
CA LEU A 187 -3.60 13.22 0.45
C LEU A 187 -5.01 13.81 0.50
N GLU A 188 -5.75 13.74 -0.60
CA GLU A 188 -7.12 14.22 -0.73
C GLU A 188 -8.15 13.16 -0.26
N LEU A 189 -7.69 11.97 0.13
CA LEU A 189 -8.57 10.94 0.66
C LEU A 189 -9.17 11.35 2.01
N PRO A 190 -10.37 10.83 2.36
CA PRO A 190 -11.03 11.14 3.63
C PRO A 190 -10.08 10.97 4.83
N GLN A 191 -9.95 12.00 5.69
CA GLN A 191 -8.93 12.02 6.74
C GLN A 191 -9.42 11.43 8.06
N THR A 192 -10.59 11.85 8.53
CA THR A 192 -11.16 11.46 9.83
C THR A 192 -12.67 11.30 9.70
N VAL A 193 -13.23 10.33 10.43
CA VAL A 193 -14.67 10.33 10.74
C VAL A 193 -14.80 11.01 12.10
N GLU A 194 -15.59 12.09 12.18
CA GLU A 194 -16.01 12.69 13.46
C GLU A 194 -17.04 11.79 14.16
#